data_AF-I4ETN6-F1
#
_entry.id   AF-I4ETN6-F1
#
_cell.length_a   1.000
_cell.length_b   1.000
_cell.length_c   1.000
_cell.angle_alpha   90.00
_cell.angle_beta   90.00
_cell.angle_gamma   90.00
#
_symmetry.space_group_name_H-M   'P 1'
#
loop_
_entity.id
_entity.type
_entity.pdbx_description
1 polymer ?
#
loop_
_entity_poly.entity_id
_entity_poly.type
_entity_poly.pdbx_seq_one_letter_code
_entity_poly.pdbx_strand_id
1 'polypeptide(L)'
;MDESAAGDGPGGAAGAETPWEHEIRSRERWVAAEERDDRAQDADRRAADRDDVARGRDEAADALVTDARRREELAYQRIREITRQLNASDVEEARQHVHLQQAAEAVQEAIDSGADEPLLALLREVLRLLDVQFADVLAAGIQRSGLRVDLQHADQFLAGAADDRAAASADRAAAASDRAAAAGDRDSAQTSRRQAAVYRGAAEQPVTEG
;
A
#
# COMPACT_ATOMS: atom_id res chain seq x y z
N MET A 1 -66.21 50.34 61.41
CA MET A 1 -65.63 51.69 61.49
C MET A 1 -64.17 51.45 61.80
N ASP A 2 -63.20 51.42 60.90
CA ASP A 2 -63.03 51.84 59.49
C ASP A 2 -62.04 50.84 58.85
N GLU A 3 -62.31 50.28 57.67
CA GLU A 3 -61.94 50.77 56.33
C GLU A 3 -60.45 50.62 55.94
N SER A 4 -60.21 49.61 55.09
CA SER A 4 -59.46 49.63 53.81
C SER A 4 -58.06 50.25 53.70
N ALA A 5 -57.09 49.40 53.30
CA ALA A 5 -56.29 49.49 52.05
C ALA A 5 -55.03 48.62 52.22
N ALA A 6 -54.92 47.44 51.59
CA ALA A 6 -54.57 47.25 50.18
C ALA A 6 -53.27 47.98 49.79
N GLY A 7 -52.16 47.24 49.83
CA GLY A 7 -50.87 47.60 49.27
C GLY A 7 -50.32 46.40 48.50
N ASP A 8 -51.08 46.00 47.48
CA ASP A 8 -50.70 45.03 46.45
C ASP A 8 -49.52 45.64 45.67
N GLY A 9 -48.32 45.13 45.93
CA GLY A 9 -47.12 45.55 45.21
C GLY A 9 -47.18 44.97 43.79
N PRO A 10 -47.13 45.80 42.73
CA PRO A 10 -47.39 45.35 41.39
C PRO A 10 -46.31 44.35 40.98
N GLY A 11 -46.77 43.15 40.59
CA GLY A 11 -45.97 42.20 39.84
C GLY A 11 -45.31 42.93 38.69
N GLY A 12 -43.97 42.90 38.67
CA GLY A 12 -43.18 43.38 37.55
C GLY A 12 -43.61 42.59 36.32
N ALA A 13 -44.49 43.19 35.52
CA ALA A 13 -44.75 42.75 34.17
C ALA A 13 -43.40 42.69 33.47
N ALA A 14 -42.94 41.47 33.19
CA ALA A 14 -41.90 41.23 32.21
C ALA A 14 -42.37 41.97 30.95
N GLY A 15 -41.66 43.05 30.59
CA GLY A 15 -42.08 43.95 29.52
C GLY A 15 -42.36 43.14 28.28
N ALA A 16 -43.62 43.22 27.80
CA ALA A 16 -43.99 42.64 26.53
C ALA A 16 -43.06 43.25 25.47
N GLU A 17 -42.37 42.37 24.77
CA GLU A 17 -41.39 42.73 23.76
C GLU A 17 -42.02 43.63 22.71
N THR A 18 -41.33 44.72 22.35
CA THR A 18 -41.88 45.60 21.34
C THR A 18 -41.87 44.91 19.97
N PRO A 19 -42.83 45.21 19.07
CA PRO A 19 -42.87 44.62 17.73
C PRO A 19 -41.55 44.78 16.95
N TRP A 20 -40.83 45.88 17.18
CA TRP A 20 -39.51 46.13 16.59
C TRP A 20 -38.39 45.24 17.16
N GLU A 21 -38.36 45.02 18.48
CA GLU A 21 -37.42 44.09 19.12
C GLU A 21 -37.66 42.65 18.66
N HIS A 22 -38.93 42.28 18.48
CA HIS A 22 -39.31 40.99 17.90
C HIS A 22 -38.82 40.83 16.45
N GLU A 23 -38.93 41.88 15.63
CA GLU A 23 -38.42 41.88 14.26
C GLU A 23 -36.89 41.74 14.21
N ILE A 24 -36.15 42.51 15.04
CA ILE A 24 -34.69 42.40 15.13
C ILE A 24 -34.28 40.98 15.49
N ARG A 25 -34.85 40.41 16.56
CA ARG A 25 -34.51 39.05 16.99
C ARG A 25 -34.85 37.99 15.94
N SER A 26 -35.94 38.19 15.20
CA SER A 26 -36.30 37.29 14.12
C SER A 26 -35.27 37.35 12.98
N ARG A 27 -34.79 38.54 12.61
CA ARG A 27 -33.69 38.69 11.64
C ARG A 27 -32.39 38.08 12.14
N GLU A 28 -32.00 38.30 13.39
CA GLU A 28 -30.81 37.69 13.99
C GLU A 28 -30.88 36.16 13.97
N ARG A 29 -32.06 35.58 14.25
CA ARG A 29 -32.28 34.13 14.17
C ARG A 29 -32.17 33.60 12.73
N TRP A 30 -32.66 34.34 11.74
CA TRP A 30 -32.51 33.99 10.33
C TRP A 30 -31.05 34.00 9.88
N VAL A 31 -30.30 35.07 10.19
CA VAL A 31 -28.87 35.15 9.89
C VAL A 31 -28.09 34.01 10.54
N ALA A 32 -28.36 33.73 11.82
CA ALA A 32 -27.72 32.62 12.54
C ALA A 32 -28.09 31.24 11.99
N ALA A 33 -29.24 31.09 11.31
CA ALA A 33 -29.61 29.87 10.61
C ALA A 33 -28.86 29.74 9.27
N GLU A 34 -28.72 30.84 8.53
CA GLU A 34 -27.96 30.90 7.27
C GLU A 34 -26.48 30.56 7.49
N GLU A 35 -25.82 31.16 8.48
CA GLU A 35 -24.44 30.84 8.85
C GLU A 35 -24.22 29.35 9.22
N ARG A 36 -25.28 28.67 9.68
CA ARG A 36 -25.23 27.23 9.99
C ARG A 36 -25.43 26.37 8.75
N ASP A 37 -26.30 26.79 7.84
CA ASP A 37 -26.44 26.13 6.54
C ASP A 37 -25.14 26.25 5.73
N ASP A 38 -24.46 27.40 5.77
CA ASP A 38 -23.14 27.59 5.15
C ASP A 38 -22.09 26.66 5.76
N ARG A 39 -22.01 26.60 7.09
CA ARG A 39 -21.11 25.65 7.78
C ARG A 39 -21.41 24.20 7.42
N ALA A 40 -22.68 23.86 7.22
CA ALA A 40 -23.06 22.52 6.80
C ALA A 40 -22.59 22.22 5.37
N GLN A 41 -22.76 23.16 4.44
CA GLN A 41 -22.30 23.02 3.06
C GLN A 41 -20.77 22.90 2.99
N ASP A 42 -20.04 23.70 3.77
CA ASP A 42 -18.59 23.61 3.86
C ASP A 42 -18.13 22.27 4.43
N ALA A 43 -18.84 21.73 5.41
CA ALA A 43 -18.55 20.42 5.98
C ALA A 43 -18.81 19.30 4.96
N ASP A 44 -19.91 19.34 4.21
CA ASP A 44 -20.15 18.37 3.14
C ASP A 44 -19.11 18.45 2.03
N ARG A 45 -18.67 19.66 1.66
CA ARG A 45 -17.60 19.84 0.67
C ARG A 45 -16.31 19.19 1.14
N ARG A 46 -15.90 19.42 2.40
CA ARG A 46 -14.73 18.75 2.98
C ARG A 46 -14.89 17.22 3.02
N ALA A 47 -16.08 16.72 3.33
CA ALA A 47 -16.35 15.29 3.33
C ALA A 47 -16.18 14.69 1.92
N ALA A 48 -16.71 15.35 0.89
CA ALA A 48 -16.56 14.94 -0.49
C ALA A 48 -15.09 14.97 -0.93
N ASP A 49 -14.37 16.06 -0.64
CA ASP A 49 -12.94 16.19 -0.97
C ASP A 49 -12.13 15.04 -0.33
N ARG A 50 -12.43 14.67 0.92
CA ARG A 50 -11.78 13.54 1.60
C ARG A 50 -12.12 12.19 0.99
N ASP A 51 -13.37 11.96 0.59
CA ASP A 51 -13.74 10.73 -0.12
C ASP A 51 -13.00 10.61 -1.45
N ASP A 52 -12.84 11.72 -2.18
CA ASP A 52 -12.12 11.77 -3.45
C ASP A 52 -10.64 11.44 -3.25
N VAL A 53 -10.01 12.00 -2.21
CA VAL A 53 -8.64 11.65 -1.81
C VAL A 53 -8.54 10.17 -1.42
N ALA A 54 -9.50 9.66 -0.65
CA ALA A 54 -9.53 8.25 -0.25
C ALA A 54 -9.61 7.31 -1.45
N ARG A 55 -10.47 7.63 -2.43
CA ARG A 55 -10.60 6.87 -3.68
C ARG A 55 -9.30 6.89 -4.48
N GLY A 56 -8.67 8.06 -4.62
CA GLY A 56 -7.38 8.16 -5.29
C GLY A 56 -6.28 7.33 -4.62
N ARG A 57 -6.29 7.23 -3.28
CA ARG A 57 -5.38 6.36 -2.52
C ARG A 57 -5.66 4.87 -2.74
N ASP A 58 -6.92 4.45 -2.78
CA ASP A 58 -7.27 3.06 -3.10
C ASP A 58 -6.81 2.69 -4.52
N GLU A 59 -7.06 3.56 -5.50
CA GLU A 59 -6.63 3.36 -6.88
C GLU A 59 -5.10 3.25 -6.99
N ALA A 60 -4.36 4.10 -6.28
CA ALA A 60 -2.90 4.02 -6.18
C ALA A 60 -2.44 2.71 -5.52
N ALA A 61 -3.09 2.30 -4.43
CA ALA A 61 -2.79 1.04 -3.75
C ALA A 61 -3.05 -0.18 -4.64
N ASP A 62 -4.12 -0.16 -5.44
CA ASP A 62 -4.43 -1.23 -6.38
C ASP A 62 -3.42 -1.29 -7.55
N ALA A 63 -2.95 -0.14 -8.03
CA ALA A 63 -1.86 -0.07 -9.00
C ALA A 63 -0.57 -0.67 -8.44
N LEU A 64 -0.19 -0.32 -7.20
CA LEU A 64 0.96 -0.89 -6.51
C LEU A 64 0.85 -2.41 -6.32
N VAL A 65 -0.31 -2.91 -5.91
CA VAL A 65 -0.53 -4.37 -5.77
C VAL A 65 -0.41 -5.08 -7.12
N THR A 66 -0.90 -4.45 -8.19
CA THR A 66 -0.79 -5.01 -9.55
C THR A 66 0.65 -5.06 -10.01
N ASP A 67 1.42 -3.99 -9.79
CA ASP A 67 2.84 -3.96 -10.14
C ASP A 67 3.67 -4.96 -9.30
N ALA A 68 3.38 -5.05 -8.00
CA ALA A 68 3.99 -6.04 -7.11
C ALA A 68 3.79 -7.47 -7.63
N ARG A 69 2.56 -7.82 -8.02
CA ARG A 69 2.25 -9.14 -8.60
C ARG A 69 3.04 -9.38 -9.89
N ARG A 70 3.13 -8.38 -10.76
CA ARG A 70 3.89 -8.50 -12.00
C ARG A 70 5.38 -8.71 -11.74
N ARG A 71 5.97 -7.99 -10.80
CA ARG A 71 7.38 -8.18 -10.39
C ARG A 71 7.62 -9.57 -9.82
N GLU A 72 6.71 -10.06 -8.99
CA GLU A 72 6.79 -11.43 -8.46
C GLU A 72 6.71 -12.50 -9.54
N GLU A 73 5.77 -12.36 -10.47
CA GLU A 73 5.63 -13.30 -11.59
C GLU A 73 6.93 -13.39 -12.40
N LEU A 74 7.54 -12.24 -12.70
CA LEU A 74 8.83 -12.16 -13.38
C LEU A 74 9.94 -12.80 -12.54
N ALA A 75 10.01 -12.51 -11.23
CA ALA A 75 10.99 -13.08 -10.34
C ALA A 75 10.88 -14.61 -10.27
N TYR A 76 9.67 -15.14 -10.06
CA TYR A 76 9.44 -16.59 -10.02
C TYR A 76 9.67 -17.27 -11.36
N GLN A 77 9.37 -16.60 -12.48
CA GLN A 77 9.73 -17.11 -13.80
C GLN A 77 11.25 -17.20 -13.94
N ARG A 78 11.97 -16.16 -13.52
CA ARG A 78 13.43 -16.11 -13.60
C ARG A 78 14.10 -17.14 -12.70
N ILE A 79 13.65 -17.28 -11.45
CA ILE A 79 14.12 -18.32 -10.53
C ILE A 79 13.92 -19.71 -11.13
N ARG A 80 12.73 -20.02 -11.66
CA ARG A 80 12.46 -21.31 -12.30
C ARG A 80 13.33 -21.57 -13.53
N GLU A 81 13.65 -20.54 -14.31
CA GLU A 81 14.59 -20.66 -15.42
C GLU A 81 16.00 -20.95 -14.93
N ILE A 82 16.50 -20.19 -13.96
CA ILE A 82 17.84 -20.35 -13.41
C ILE A 82 18.00 -21.71 -12.74
N THR A 83 17.03 -22.17 -11.96
CA THR A 83 17.07 -23.51 -11.34
C THR A 83 17.16 -24.60 -12.40
N ARG A 84 16.44 -24.47 -13.53
CA ARG A 84 16.55 -25.43 -14.63
C ARG A 84 17.95 -25.42 -15.26
N GLN A 85 18.53 -24.24 -15.46
CA GLN A 85 19.87 -24.09 -16.01
C GLN A 85 20.94 -24.66 -15.07
N LEU A 86 20.87 -24.35 -13.77
CA LEU A 86 21.77 -24.91 -12.76
C LEU A 86 21.70 -26.44 -12.72
N ASN A 87 20.50 -27.01 -12.68
CA ASN A 87 20.33 -28.47 -12.69
C ASN A 87 20.91 -29.12 -13.96
N ALA A 88 20.77 -28.46 -15.12
CA ALA A 88 21.34 -28.96 -16.37
C ALA A 88 22.89 -28.92 -16.34
N SER A 89 23.46 -27.84 -15.80
CA SER A 89 24.91 -27.71 -15.61
C SER A 89 25.46 -28.75 -14.62
N ASP A 90 24.76 -29.01 -13.52
CA ASP A 90 25.19 -29.99 -12.51
C ASP A 90 25.21 -31.43 -13.05
N VAL A 91 24.25 -31.79 -13.92
CA VAL A 91 24.24 -33.10 -14.60
C VAL A 91 25.43 -33.24 -15.54
N GLU A 92 25.79 -32.18 -16.26
CA GLU A 92 26.93 -32.22 -17.19
C GLU A 92 28.27 -32.28 -16.45
N GLU A 93 28.43 -31.52 -15.36
CA GLU A 93 29.61 -31.59 -14.50
C GLU A 93 29.78 -33.00 -13.89
N ALA A 94 28.69 -33.64 -13.46
CA ALA A 94 28.73 -35.02 -12.96
C ALA A 94 29.21 -36.01 -14.04
N ARG A 95 28.80 -35.84 -15.31
CA ARG A 95 29.30 -36.67 -16.43
C ARG A 95 30.78 -36.42 -16.69
N GLN A 96 31.21 -35.17 -16.69
CA GLN A 96 32.61 -34.80 -16.88
C GLN A 96 33.50 -35.41 -15.78
N HIS A 97 33.06 -35.40 -14.52
CA HIS A 97 33.78 -36.05 -13.43
C HIS A 97 33.95 -37.55 -13.63
N VAL A 98 32.92 -38.26 -14.11
CA VAL A 98 33.03 -39.70 -14.42
C VAL A 98 34.06 -39.94 -15.54
N HIS A 99 34.04 -39.12 -16.60
CA HIS A 99 35.02 -39.24 -17.68
C HIS A 99 36.46 -38.95 -17.23
N LEU A 100 36.66 -37.95 -16.37
CA LEU A 100 37.96 -37.64 -15.77
C LEU A 100 38.48 -38.80 -14.91
N GLN A 101 37.61 -39.41 -14.11
CA GLN A 101 37.98 -40.55 -13.27
C GLN A 101 38.38 -41.76 -14.13
N GLN A 102 37.60 -42.07 -15.19
CA GLN A 102 37.93 -43.14 -16.14
C GLN A 102 39.27 -42.88 -16.84
N ALA A 103 39.54 -41.64 -17.25
CA ALA A 103 40.81 -41.27 -17.86
C ALA A 103 41.99 -41.42 -16.87
N ALA A 104 41.81 -41.03 -15.61
CA ALA A 104 42.82 -41.19 -14.57
C ALA A 104 43.13 -42.66 -14.28
N GLU A 105 42.10 -43.51 -14.20
CA GLU A 105 42.26 -44.96 -14.02
C GLU A 105 43.03 -45.59 -15.20
N ALA A 106 42.69 -45.22 -16.44
CA ALA A 106 43.38 -45.72 -17.63
C ALA A 106 44.87 -45.30 -17.67
N VAL A 107 45.19 -44.07 -17.22
CA VAL A 107 46.58 -43.60 -17.09
C VAL A 107 47.33 -44.37 -16.00
N GLN A 108 46.69 -44.65 -14.88
CA GLN A 108 47.33 -45.40 -13.79
C GLN A 108 47.62 -46.85 -14.21
N GLU A 109 46.67 -47.51 -14.87
CA GLU A 109 46.87 -48.87 -15.42
C GLU A 109 47.99 -48.92 -16.46
N ALA A 110 48.05 -47.89 -17.31
CA ALA A 110 49.13 -47.70 -18.29
C ALA A 110 50.52 -47.58 -17.61
N ILE A 111 50.62 -46.81 -16.52
CA ILE A 111 51.85 -46.66 -15.74
C ILE A 111 52.23 -47.97 -15.06
N ASP A 112 51.27 -48.63 -14.41
CA ASP A 112 51.49 -49.88 -13.67
C ASP A 112 51.93 -51.04 -14.59
N SER A 113 51.61 -50.98 -15.88
CA SER A 113 52.02 -51.96 -16.89
C SER A 113 53.45 -51.76 -17.46
N GLY A 114 54.13 -50.66 -17.11
CA GLY A 114 55.55 -50.42 -17.44
C GLY A 114 55.81 -50.07 -18.91
N ALA A 115 55.09 -49.10 -19.46
CA ALA A 115 54.92 -49.03 -20.91
C ALA A 115 55.91 -48.17 -21.73
N ASP A 116 55.95 -48.49 -23.02
CA ASP A 116 56.83 -47.97 -24.08
C ASP A 116 56.31 -46.67 -24.76
N GLU A 117 57.00 -46.17 -25.80
CA GLU A 117 56.66 -44.97 -26.61
C GLU A 117 55.17 -44.77 -27.00
N PRO A 118 54.37 -45.80 -27.35
CA PRO A 118 52.92 -45.64 -27.54
C PRO A 118 52.18 -45.14 -26.28
N LEU A 119 52.68 -45.40 -25.08
CA LEU A 119 52.15 -44.85 -23.83
C LEU A 119 52.42 -43.35 -23.68
N LEU A 120 53.58 -42.88 -24.13
CA LEU A 120 53.91 -41.45 -24.14
C LEU A 120 53.01 -40.67 -25.10
N ALA A 121 52.62 -41.27 -26.21
CA ALA A 121 51.62 -40.70 -27.12
C ALA A 121 50.23 -40.61 -26.44
N LEU A 122 49.83 -41.66 -25.71
CA LEU A 122 48.60 -41.70 -24.92
C LEU A 122 48.59 -40.64 -23.80
N LEU A 123 49.69 -40.51 -23.05
CA LEU A 123 49.86 -39.50 -22.00
C LEU A 123 49.78 -38.05 -22.54
N ARG A 124 50.36 -37.79 -23.72
CA ARG A 124 50.24 -36.47 -24.37
C ARG A 124 48.81 -36.16 -24.80
N GLU A 125 48.09 -37.16 -25.29
CA GLU A 125 46.69 -36.97 -25.67
C GLU A 125 45.78 -36.77 -24.45
N VAL A 126 46.05 -37.49 -23.36
CA VAL A 126 45.38 -37.28 -22.07
C VAL A 126 45.65 -35.88 -21.53
N LEU A 127 46.90 -35.38 -21.56
CA LEU A 127 47.21 -34.01 -21.13
C LEU A 127 46.46 -32.95 -21.97
N ARG A 128 46.34 -33.17 -23.28
CA ARG A 128 45.53 -32.30 -24.16
C ARG A 128 44.05 -32.32 -23.81
N LEU A 129 43.50 -33.50 -23.55
CA LEU A 129 42.11 -33.67 -23.12
C LEU A 129 41.86 -32.99 -21.76
N LEU A 130 42.80 -33.10 -20.83
CA LEU A 130 42.73 -32.43 -19.53
C LEU A 130 42.72 -30.91 -19.66
N ASP A 131 43.58 -30.31 -20.51
CA ASP A 131 43.59 -28.86 -20.73
C ASP A 131 42.24 -28.33 -21.28
N VAL A 132 41.64 -29.05 -22.24
CA VAL A 132 40.31 -28.70 -22.77
C VAL A 132 39.25 -28.83 -21.68
N GLN A 133 39.29 -29.88 -20.87
CA GLN A 133 38.34 -30.08 -19.77
C GLN A 133 38.50 -29.04 -18.65
N PHE A 134 39.73 -28.58 -18.34
CA PHE A 134 39.92 -27.47 -17.40
C PHE A 134 39.31 -26.16 -17.92
N ALA A 135 39.40 -25.89 -19.23
CA ALA A 135 38.76 -24.73 -19.83
C ALA A 135 37.22 -24.80 -19.73
N ASP A 136 36.65 -25.98 -19.95
CA ASP A 136 35.21 -26.22 -19.80
C ASP A 136 34.72 -26.06 -18.36
N VAL A 137 35.49 -26.55 -17.37
CA VAL A 137 35.19 -26.37 -15.94
C VAL A 137 35.23 -24.88 -15.56
N LEU A 138 36.23 -24.13 -16.04
CA LEU A 138 36.29 -22.68 -15.80
C LEU A 138 35.11 -21.94 -16.46
N ALA A 139 34.73 -22.32 -17.68
CA ALA A 139 33.58 -21.74 -18.37
C ALA A 139 32.27 -22.04 -17.61
N ALA A 140 32.07 -23.27 -17.14
CA ALA A 140 30.93 -23.66 -16.31
C ALA A 140 30.91 -22.89 -14.98
N GLY A 141 32.07 -22.68 -14.35
CA GLY A 141 32.21 -21.86 -13.15
C GLY A 141 31.77 -20.40 -13.35
N ILE A 142 32.18 -19.78 -14.47
CA ILE A 142 31.78 -18.42 -14.84
C ILE A 142 30.26 -18.36 -15.08
N GLN A 143 29.70 -19.33 -15.81
CA GLN A 143 28.25 -19.41 -16.05
C GLN A 143 27.48 -19.52 -14.74
N ARG A 144 27.89 -20.41 -13.83
CA ARG A 144 27.27 -20.60 -12.51
C ARG A 144 27.34 -19.33 -11.67
N SER A 145 28.43 -18.57 -11.75
CA SER A 145 28.54 -17.26 -11.11
C SER A 145 27.52 -16.26 -11.67
N GLY A 146 27.34 -16.22 -13.00
CA GLY A 146 26.33 -15.36 -13.64
C GLY A 146 24.91 -15.72 -13.19
N LEU A 147 24.58 -17.01 -13.13
CA LEU A 147 23.28 -17.49 -12.66
C LEU A 147 23.00 -17.12 -11.20
N ARG A 148 24.02 -17.10 -10.33
CA ARG A 148 23.88 -16.63 -8.95
C ARG A 148 23.59 -15.14 -8.85
N VAL A 149 24.23 -14.32 -9.68
CA VAL A 149 23.91 -12.88 -9.77
C VAL A 149 22.47 -12.67 -10.24
N ASP A 150 22.01 -13.46 -11.20
CA ASP A 150 20.63 -13.39 -11.66
C ASP A 150 19.61 -13.81 -10.59
N LEU A 151 19.94 -14.76 -9.71
CA LEU A 151 19.12 -15.07 -8.54
C LEU A 151 19.07 -13.90 -7.56
N GLN A 152 20.18 -13.23 -7.32
CA GLN A 152 20.21 -12.02 -6.48
C GLN A 152 19.33 -10.91 -7.07
N HIS A 153 19.33 -10.73 -8.40
CA HIS A 153 18.40 -9.80 -9.05
C HIS A 153 16.94 -10.24 -8.88
N ALA A 154 16.63 -11.53 -8.97
CA ALA A 154 15.28 -12.03 -8.71
C ALA A 154 14.83 -11.77 -7.26
N ASP A 155 15.71 -11.92 -6.28
CA ASP A 155 15.44 -11.57 -4.88
C ASP A 155 15.16 -10.07 -4.71
N GLN A 156 15.86 -9.20 -5.44
CA GLN A 156 15.59 -7.76 -5.44
C GLN A 156 14.20 -7.44 -5.99
N PHE A 157 13.73 -8.15 -7.03
CA PHE A 157 12.36 -8.00 -7.53
C PHE A 157 11.32 -8.41 -6.47
N LEU A 158 11.55 -9.52 -5.76
CA LEU A 158 10.67 -9.98 -4.68
C LEU A 158 10.65 -8.99 -3.51
N ALA A 159 11.80 -8.45 -3.13
CA ALA A 159 11.90 -7.41 -2.10
C ALA A 159 11.13 -6.15 -2.52
N GLY A 160 11.34 -5.66 -3.74
CA GLY A 160 10.60 -4.51 -4.26
C GLY A 160 9.08 -4.74 -4.32
N ALA A 161 8.62 -5.94 -4.66
CA ALA A 161 7.21 -6.28 -4.62
C ALA A 161 6.64 -6.30 -3.19
N ALA A 162 7.43 -6.71 -2.20
CA ALA A 162 7.04 -6.64 -0.79
C ALA A 162 6.91 -5.19 -0.32
N ASP A 163 7.84 -4.33 -0.73
CA ASP A 163 7.80 -2.88 -0.44
C ASP A 163 6.56 -2.22 -1.07
N ASP A 164 6.24 -2.54 -2.33
CA ASP A 164 5.05 -2.03 -3.00
C ASP A 164 3.75 -2.43 -2.26
N ARG A 165 3.68 -3.67 -1.73
CA ARG A 165 2.53 -4.10 -0.92
C ARG A 165 2.44 -3.39 0.41
N ALA A 166 3.58 -3.13 1.06
CA ALA A 166 3.62 -2.37 2.30
C ALA A 166 3.12 -0.93 2.06
N ALA A 167 3.56 -0.30 0.96
CA ALA A 167 3.09 1.00 0.52
C ALA A 167 1.58 0.99 0.23
N ALA A 168 1.09 0.01 -0.54
CA ALA A 168 -0.35 -0.14 -0.81
C ALA A 168 -1.18 -0.32 0.47
N SER A 169 -0.66 -1.06 1.45
CA SER A 169 -1.32 -1.21 2.75
C SER A 169 -1.37 0.10 3.52
N ALA A 170 -0.30 0.90 3.47
CA ALA A 170 -0.26 2.22 4.10
C ALA A 170 -1.26 3.19 3.44
N ASP A 171 -1.34 3.19 2.11
CA ASP A 171 -2.31 4.02 1.37
C ASP A 171 -3.76 3.64 1.70
N ARG A 172 -4.08 2.35 1.80
CA ARG A 172 -5.41 1.90 2.22
C ARG A 172 -5.75 2.31 3.66
N ALA A 173 -4.78 2.26 4.57
CA ALA A 173 -4.98 2.72 5.94
C ALA A 173 -5.23 4.24 5.97
N ALA A 174 -4.49 5.00 5.18
CA ALA A 174 -4.68 6.43 5.04
C ALA A 174 -6.05 6.77 4.42
N ALA A 175 -6.48 6.05 3.37
CA ALA A 175 -7.81 6.16 2.77
C ALA A 175 -8.93 5.86 3.79
N ALA A 176 -8.76 4.83 4.63
CA ALA A 176 -9.71 4.53 5.69
C ALA A 176 -9.81 5.67 6.71
N SER A 177 -8.69 6.29 7.07
CA SER A 177 -8.67 7.47 7.94
C SER A 177 -9.39 8.66 7.31
N ASP A 178 -9.21 8.90 6.01
CA ASP A 178 -9.90 9.99 5.31
C ASP A 178 -11.41 9.79 5.30
N ARG A 179 -11.87 8.55 5.00
CA ARG A 179 -13.31 8.23 5.02
C ARG A 179 -13.92 8.39 6.41
N ALA A 180 -13.17 8.03 7.47
CA ALA A 180 -13.61 8.25 8.85
C ALA A 180 -13.74 9.74 9.17
N ALA A 181 -12.78 10.56 8.71
CA ALA A 181 -12.86 12.01 8.87
C ALA A 181 -14.01 12.62 8.02
N ALA A 182 -14.24 12.12 6.81
CA ALA A 182 -15.37 12.50 5.97
C ALA A 182 -16.72 12.20 6.66
N ALA A 183 -16.84 11.05 7.34
CA ALA A 183 -18.02 10.74 8.14
C ALA A 183 -18.23 11.78 9.26
N GLY A 184 -17.17 12.17 9.98
CA GLY A 184 -17.24 13.22 11.00
C GLY A 184 -17.62 14.60 10.44
N ASP A 185 -17.15 14.94 9.25
CA ASP A 185 -17.56 16.16 8.54
C ASP A 185 -19.07 16.11 8.18
N ARG A 186 -19.60 14.97 7.69
CA ARG A 186 -21.04 14.80 7.41
C ARG A 186 -21.90 14.89 8.68
N ASP A 187 -21.45 14.30 9.80
CA ASP A 187 -22.14 14.40 11.08
C ASP A 187 -22.20 15.86 11.58
N SER A 188 -21.11 16.60 11.38
CA SER A 188 -21.03 18.03 11.67
C SER A 188 -21.99 18.84 10.79
N ALA A 189 -22.08 18.49 9.50
CA ALA A 189 -23.04 19.11 8.58
C ALA A 189 -24.49 18.83 9.01
N GLN A 190 -24.81 17.59 9.36
CA GLN A 190 -26.14 17.21 9.84
C GLN A 190 -26.51 17.96 11.13
N THR A 191 -25.57 18.09 12.06
CA THR A 191 -25.76 18.84 13.30
C THR A 191 -26.03 20.32 13.02
N SER A 192 -25.27 20.92 12.12
CA SER A 192 -25.42 22.33 11.74
C SER A 192 -26.79 22.59 11.11
N ARG A 193 -27.25 21.72 10.19
CA ARG A 193 -28.60 21.79 9.60
C ARG A 193 -29.72 21.65 10.63
N ARG A 194 -29.60 20.68 11.56
CA ARG A 194 -30.59 20.50 12.63
C ARG A 194 -30.71 21.76 13.49
N GLN A 195 -29.56 22.38 13.83
CA GLN A 195 -29.57 23.66 14.53
C GLN A 195 -30.21 24.76 13.68
N ALA A 196 -29.84 24.92 12.41
CA ALA A 196 -30.45 25.91 11.51
C ALA A 196 -31.99 25.76 11.45
N ALA A 197 -32.50 24.53 11.37
CA ALA A 197 -33.93 24.25 11.40
C ALA A 197 -34.60 24.69 12.72
N VAL A 198 -33.94 24.49 13.87
CA VAL A 198 -34.44 24.97 15.17
C VAL A 198 -34.51 26.50 15.21
N TYR A 199 -33.49 27.21 14.71
CA TYR A 199 -33.49 28.67 14.69
C TYR A 199 -34.59 29.24 13.78
N ARG A 200 -34.83 28.60 12.62
CA ARG A 200 -35.96 28.94 11.73
C ARG A 200 -37.31 28.67 12.39
N GLY A 201 -37.52 27.49 12.95
CA GLY A 201 -38.77 27.13 13.63
C GLY A 201 -39.08 28.00 14.85
N ALA A 202 -38.05 28.47 15.57
CA ALA A 202 -38.23 29.43 16.65
C ALA A 202 -38.59 30.85 16.16
N ALA A 203 -38.22 31.23 14.94
CA ALA A 203 -38.60 32.50 14.32
C ALA A 203 -40.04 32.50 13.77
N GLU A 204 -40.61 31.32 13.51
CA GLU A 204 -41.97 31.14 12.97
C GLU A 204 -43.07 31.01 14.04
N GLN A 205 -42.75 30.88 15.33
CA GLN A 205 -43.78 30.84 16.37
C GLN A 205 -44.43 32.22 16.54
N PRO A 206 -45.72 32.40 16.19
CA PRO A 206 -46.42 33.63 16.50
C PRO A 206 -46.57 33.75 18.00
N VAL A 207 -46.34 34.96 18.53
CA VAL A 207 -46.78 35.33 19.88
C VAL A 207 -48.28 35.05 19.92
N THR A 208 -48.68 33.99 20.61
CA THR A 208 -50.08 33.75 20.88
C THR A 208 -50.49 34.81 21.90
N GLU A 209 -51.18 35.85 21.41
CA GLU A 209 -51.82 36.85 22.25
C GLU A 209 -52.78 36.14 23.22
N GLY A 210 -52.48 36.25 24.51
CA GLY A 210 -53.32 35.82 25.63
C GLY A 210 -53.65 37.02 26.51
#